data_AF-A0AAW9EAD9-F1
#
_entry.id   AF-A0AAW9EAD9-F1
#
_cell.length_a   1.000
_cell.length_b   1.000
_cell.length_c   1.000
_cell.angle_alpha   90.00
_cell.angle_beta   90.00
_cell.angle_gamma   90.00
#
_symmetry.space_group_name_H-M   'P 1'
#
loop_
_entity.id
_entity.type
_entity.pdbx_description
1 polymer ?
#
loop_
_entity_poly.entity_id
_entity_poly.type
_entity_poly.pdbx_seq_one_letter_code
_entity_poly.pdbx_strand_id
1 'polypeptide(L)'
;MIEEALRIGNIADNTVIKIPVTEAGLVAIKQLKQKNMLVLGTAIYSVSQGLMAALAGADYIAPYVHRMDRQGSDGVRVVRELQTLVSMHNLPTKILAASFKTPRQVVDCLLSGASAVT
;
A
#
# COMPACT_ATOMS: atom_id res chain seq x y z
N MET A 1 -10.36 -14.11 -3.52
CA MET A 1 -9.06 -13.42 -3.51
C MET A 1 -7.93 -14.34 -3.93
N ILE A 2 -7.64 -15.44 -3.22
CA ILE A 2 -6.48 -16.30 -3.54
C ILE A 2 -6.58 -16.96 -4.91
N GLU A 3 -7.69 -17.63 -5.21
CA GLU A 3 -7.87 -18.33 -6.50
C GLU A 3 -7.70 -17.39 -7.70
N GLU A 4 -8.37 -16.23 -7.65
CA GLU A 4 -8.26 -15.19 -8.67
C GLU A 4 -6.84 -14.62 -8.75
N ALA A 5 -6.18 -14.36 -7.61
CA ALA A 5 -4.81 -13.89 -7.58
C ALA A 5 -3.86 -14.88 -8.25
N LEU A 6 -4.00 -16.18 -8.00
CA LEU A 6 -3.20 -17.23 -8.65
C LEU A 6 -3.45 -17.27 -10.17
N ARG A 7 -4.69 -17.07 -10.60
CA ARG A 7 -5.02 -16.99 -12.03
C ARG A 7 -4.37 -15.77 -12.69
N ILE A 8 -4.45 -14.61 -12.05
CA ILE A 8 -3.90 -13.34 -12.57
C ILE A 8 -2.38 -13.32 -12.53
N GLY A 9 -1.76 -13.88 -11.49
CA GLY A 9 -0.31 -13.85 -11.32
C GLY A 9 0.48 -14.60 -12.38
N ASN A 10 -0.18 -15.49 -13.13
CA ASN A 10 0.44 -16.23 -14.24
C ASN A 10 0.41 -15.47 -15.58
N ILE A 11 -0.11 -14.23 -15.62
CA ILE A 11 -0.20 -13.45 -16.87
C ILE A 11 1.17 -12.93 -17.31
N ALA A 12 1.99 -12.44 -16.36
CA ALA A 12 3.34 -11.96 -16.61
C ALA A 12 4.18 -11.98 -15.33
N ASP A 13 5.50 -12.14 -15.46
CA ASP A 13 6.43 -12.27 -14.33
C ASP A 13 6.45 -11.05 -13.39
N ASN A 14 6.09 -9.87 -13.90
CA ASN A 14 6.05 -8.61 -13.15
C ASN A 14 4.64 -8.25 -12.64
N THR A 15 3.70 -9.19 -12.64
CA THR A 15 2.32 -8.94 -12.21
C THR A 15 2.25 -8.67 -10.71
N VAL A 16 1.73 -7.51 -10.31
CA VAL A 16 1.49 -7.15 -8.91
C VAL A 16 0.02 -7.34 -8.57
N ILE A 17 -0.28 -8.24 -7.63
CA ILE A 17 -1.65 -8.53 -7.20
C ILE A 17 -2.11 -7.44 -6.23
N LYS A 18 -3.15 -6.71 -6.62
CA LYS A 18 -3.74 -5.63 -5.82
C LYS A 18 -4.82 -6.16 -4.89
N ILE A 19 -4.58 -6.08 -3.58
CA ILE A 19 -5.48 -6.60 -2.54
C ILE A 19 -5.93 -5.44 -1.63
N PRO A 20 -7.25 -5.22 -1.43
CA PRO A 20 -7.72 -4.23 -0.47
C PRO A 20 -7.36 -4.64 0.97
N VAL A 21 -6.93 -3.68 1.78
CA VAL A 21 -6.50 -3.95 3.16
C VAL A 21 -7.70 -4.06 4.10
N THR A 22 -8.31 -5.24 4.07
CA THR A 22 -9.32 -5.71 5.02
C THR A 22 -8.77 -6.88 5.84
N GLU A 23 -9.48 -7.38 6.84
CA GLU A 23 -9.07 -8.57 7.59
C GLU A 23 -8.79 -9.77 6.68
N ALA A 24 -9.74 -10.13 5.81
CA ALA A 24 -9.54 -11.17 4.81
C ALA A 24 -8.42 -10.83 3.81
N GLY A 25 -8.26 -9.55 3.46
CA GLY A 25 -7.18 -9.07 2.61
C GLY A 25 -5.80 -9.27 3.23
N LEU A 26 -5.63 -9.02 4.53
CA LEU A 26 -4.37 -9.25 5.25
C LEU A 26 -3.99 -10.74 5.26
N VAL A 27 -4.97 -11.62 5.50
CA VAL A 27 -4.78 -13.07 5.38
C VAL A 27 -4.34 -13.43 3.96
N ALA A 28 -4.98 -12.85 2.94
CA ALA A 28 -4.64 -13.10 1.55
C ALA A 28 -3.23 -12.61 1.18
N ILE A 29 -2.85 -11.40 1.61
CA ILE A 29 -1.49 -10.86 1.41
C ILE A 29 -0.47 -11.86 1.95
N LYS A 30 -0.62 -12.29 3.20
CA LYS A 30 0.32 -13.22 3.85
C LYS A 30 0.46 -14.54 3.07
N GLN A 31 -0.65 -15.12 2.61
CA GLN A 31 -0.66 -16.36 1.84
C GLN A 31 -0.04 -16.21 0.45
N LEU A 32 -0.30 -15.09 -0.24
CA LEU A 32 0.29 -14.82 -1.56
C LEU A 32 1.80 -14.57 -1.47
N LYS A 33 2.26 -13.92 -0.40
CA LYS A 33 3.68 -13.72 -0.15
C LYS A 33 4.44 -15.01 0.12
N GLN A 34 3.83 -15.98 0.80
CA GLN A 34 4.40 -17.34 0.95
C GLN A 34 4.60 -18.05 -0.39
N LYS A 35 3.92 -17.61 -1.45
CA LYS A 35 4.05 -18.10 -2.82
C LYS A 35 4.96 -17.23 -3.69
N ASN A 36 5.73 -16.32 -3.09
CA ASN A 36 6.63 -15.38 -3.77
C ASN A 36 5.96 -14.45 -4.79
N MET A 37 4.65 -14.21 -4.66
CA MET A 37 3.94 -13.29 -5.54
C MET A 37 4.18 -11.84 -5.11
N LEU A 38 4.19 -10.91 -6.07
CA LEU A 38 4.21 -9.48 -5.79
C LEU A 38 2.81 -9.01 -5.39
N VAL A 39 2.71 -8.27 -4.29
CA VAL A 39 1.43 -7.85 -3.71
C VAL A 39 1.44 -6.38 -3.36
N LEU A 40 0.37 -5.68 -3.73
CA LEU A 40 0.09 -4.32 -3.32
C LEU A 40 -1.14 -4.29 -2.41
N GLY A 41 -0.97 -3.83 -1.17
CA GLY A 41 -2.06 -3.51 -0.25
C GLY A 41 -2.69 -2.16 -0.61
N THR A 42 -3.96 -2.15 -1.02
CA THR A 42 -4.66 -0.95 -1.51
C THR A 42 -5.80 -0.50 -0.62
N ALA A 43 -6.36 0.68 -0.91
CA ALA A 43 -7.50 1.24 -0.19
C ALA A 43 -7.18 1.44 1.31
N ILE A 44 -5.99 1.98 1.58
CA ILE A 44 -5.53 2.33 2.92
C ILE A 44 -6.00 3.74 3.25
N TYR A 45 -6.69 3.87 4.39
CA TYR A 45 -7.23 5.12 4.94
C TYR A 45 -6.69 5.44 6.33
N SER A 46 -5.79 4.61 6.86
CA SER A 46 -5.13 4.85 8.15
C SER A 46 -3.71 4.30 8.17
N VAL A 47 -2.89 4.82 9.09
CA VAL A 47 -1.55 4.32 9.35
C VAL A 47 -1.58 2.85 9.80
N SER A 48 -2.53 2.48 10.66
CA SER A 48 -2.67 1.10 11.15
C SER A 48 -2.92 0.10 10.03
N GLN A 49 -3.76 0.44 9.04
CA GLN A 49 -3.99 -0.40 7.88
C GLN A 49 -2.71 -0.59 7.06
N GLY A 50 -2.02 0.50 6.74
CA GLY A 50 -0.79 0.41 5.94
C GLY A 50 0.31 -0.38 6.65
N LEU A 51 0.49 -0.17 7.96
CA LEU A 51 1.45 -0.92 8.76
C LEU A 51 1.10 -2.41 8.81
N MET A 52 -0.16 -2.77 9.04
CA MET A 52 -0.58 -4.18 9.04
C MET A 52 -0.34 -4.86 7.68
N ALA A 53 -0.59 -4.16 6.57
CA ALA A 53 -0.31 -4.69 5.24
C ALA A 53 1.19 -4.90 5.00
N ALA A 54 2.03 -3.96 5.44
CA ALA A 54 3.49 -4.08 5.38
C ALA A 54 3.99 -5.28 6.22
N LEU A 55 3.49 -5.42 7.46
CA LEU A 55 3.82 -6.55 8.35
C LEU A 55 3.30 -7.90 7.81
N ALA A 56 2.18 -7.90 7.07
CA ALA A 56 1.69 -9.08 6.36
C ALA A 56 2.57 -9.47 5.14
N GLY A 57 3.50 -8.60 4.76
CA GLY A 57 4.51 -8.84 3.72
C GLY A 57 4.22 -8.17 2.38
N ALA A 58 3.26 -7.23 2.29
CA ALA A 58 2.99 -6.53 1.04
C ALA A 58 4.26 -5.82 0.52
N ASP A 59 4.57 -5.98 -0.77
CA ASP A 59 5.71 -5.31 -1.41
C ASP A 59 5.44 -3.81 -1.56
N TYR A 60 4.17 -3.47 -1.78
CA TYR A 60 3.72 -2.09 -1.91
C TYR A 60 2.49 -1.82 -1.04
N ILE A 61 2.38 -0.60 -0.53
CA ILE A 61 1.16 -0.11 0.11
C ILE A 61 0.69 1.19 -0.53
N ALA A 62 -0.62 1.31 -0.78
CA ALA A 62 -1.24 2.44 -1.46
C ALA A 62 -2.24 3.19 -0.56
N PRO A 63 -1.77 4.18 0.24
CA PRO A 63 -2.63 5.14 0.93
C PRO A 63 -3.36 6.04 -0.08
N TYR A 64 -4.68 6.22 0.12
CA TYR A 64 -5.54 7.00 -0.77
C TYR A 64 -5.67 8.45 -0.27
N VAL A 65 -4.68 9.27 -0.63
CA VAL A 65 -4.42 10.60 -0.07
C VAL A 65 -5.65 11.52 -0.15
N HIS A 66 -6.13 11.83 -1.35
CA HIS A 66 -7.25 12.77 -1.47
C HIS A 66 -8.56 12.22 -0.90
N ARG A 67 -8.76 10.90 -0.83
CA ARG A 67 -9.98 10.37 -0.20
C ARG A 67 -9.96 10.56 1.31
N MET A 68 -8.80 10.44 1.95
CA MET A 68 -8.63 10.79 3.36
C MET A 68 -8.86 12.29 3.59
N ASP A 69 -8.28 13.14 2.73
CA ASP A 69 -8.49 14.60 2.82
C ASP A 69 -9.98 14.98 2.73
N ARG A 70 -10.72 14.36 1.80
CA ARG A 70 -12.17 14.55 1.67
C ARG A 70 -12.98 14.10 2.88
N GLN A 71 -12.43 13.24 3.73
CA GLN A 71 -13.04 12.75 4.96
C GLN A 71 -12.60 13.58 6.18
N GLY A 72 -11.85 14.67 5.99
CA GLY A 72 -11.36 15.52 7.06
C GLY A 72 -10.09 15.02 7.75
N SER A 73 -9.42 14.02 7.18
CA SER A 73 -8.10 13.56 7.62
C SER A 73 -6.98 14.29 6.86
N ASP A 74 -5.72 14.01 7.20
CA ASP A 74 -4.54 14.50 6.48
C ASP A 74 -3.83 13.31 5.82
N GLY A 75 -4.08 13.10 4.54
CA GLY A 75 -3.54 11.96 3.80
C GLY A 75 -2.03 12.01 3.60
N VAL A 76 -1.44 13.22 3.49
CA VAL A 76 0.01 13.39 3.37
C VAL A 76 0.69 13.03 4.70
N ARG A 77 0.10 13.43 5.82
CA ARG A 77 0.57 13.04 7.14
C ARG A 77 0.55 11.52 7.31
N VAL A 78 -0.50 10.84 6.86
CA VAL A 78 -0.56 9.37 6.90
C VAL A 78 0.59 8.74 6.11
N VAL A 79 0.92 9.27 4.93
CA VAL A 79 2.08 8.81 4.14
C VAL A 79 3.39 8.97 4.93
N ARG A 80 3.60 10.13 5.57
CA ARG A 80 4.80 10.40 6.38
C ARG A 80 4.93 9.48 7.58
N GLU A 81 3.83 9.25 8.29
CA GLU A 81 3.80 8.36 9.46
C GLU A 81 4.07 6.90 9.04
N LEU A 82 3.49 6.45 7.93
CA LEU A 82 3.78 5.14 7.34
C LEU A 82 5.26 5.01 6.94
N GLN A 83 5.84 6.02 6.29
CA GLN A 83 7.24 5.98 5.88
C GLN A 83 8.17 5.85 7.08
N THR A 84 7.89 6.61 8.14
CA THR A 84 8.61 6.54 9.41
C THR A 84 8.57 5.13 9.99
N LEU A 85 7.38 4.52 10.07
CA LEU A 85 7.20 3.19 10.65
C LEU A 85 7.84 2.08 9.80
N VAL A 86 7.65 2.11 8.47
CA VAL A 86 8.29 1.18 7.54
C VAL A 86 9.81 1.21 7.69
N SER A 87 10.39 2.41 7.78
CA SER A 87 11.83 2.59 7.96
C SER A 87 12.30 2.11 9.34
N MET A 88 11.58 2.48 10.41
CA MET A 88 11.91 2.11 11.79
C MET A 88 11.92 0.60 12.01
N HIS A 89 11.01 -0.12 11.35
CA HIS A 89 10.90 -1.58 11.43
C HIS A 89 11.72 -2.32 10.36
N ASN A 90 12.51 -1.60 9.55
CA ASN A 90 13.28 -2.16 8.43
C ASN A 90 12.43 -3.03 7.49
N LEU A 91 11.19 -2.62 7.23
CA LEU A 91 10.30 -3.36 6.34
C LEU A 91 10.69 -3.09 4.87
N PRO A 92 10.75 -4.12 4.01
CA PRO A 92 11.09 -3.95 2.60
C PRO A 92 9.97 -3.30 1.78
N THR A 93 8.79 -3.13 2.37
CA THR A 93 7.60 -2.53 1.76
C THR A 93 7.87 -1.12 1.28
N LYS A 94 7.40 -0.80 0.07
CA LYS A 94 7.49 0.54 -0.51
C LYS A 94 6.14 1.23 -0.49
N ILE A 95 6.14 2.54 -0.21
CA ILE A 95 4.90 3.33 -0.25
C ILE A 95 4.69 3.82 -1.68
N LEU A 96 3.56 3.42 -2.27
CA LEU A 96 3.07 3.87 -3.57
C LEU A 96 1.82 4.73 -3.32
N ALA A 97 2.04 5.98 -2.92
CA ALA A 97 0.95 6.89 -2.55
C ALA A 97 0.02 7.12 -3.74
N ALA A 98 -1.28 7.18 -3.51
CA ALA A 98 -2.26 7.14 -4.59
C ALA A 98 -3.44 8.07 -4.38
N SER A 99 -4.27 8.18 -5.41
CA SER A 99 -5.56 8.89 -5.36
C SER A 99 -5.37 10.39 -5.11
N PHE A 100 -4.64 11.05 -5.99
CA PHE A 100 -4.42 12.50 -5.94
C PHE A 100 -5.51 13.29 -6.69
N LYS A 101 -5.65 14.57 -6.34
CA LYS A 101 -6.42 15.57 -7.09
C LYS A 101 -5.67 16.87 -7.35
N THR A 102 -4.53 17.08 -6.71
CA THR A 102 -3.68 18.24 -6.97
C THR A 102 -2.22 17.82 -7.14
N PRO A 103 -1.43 18.53 -7.97
CA PRO A 103 0.00 18.31 -8.07
C PRO A 103 0.73 18.49 -6.74
N ARG A 104 0.21 19.36 -5.86
CA ARG A 104 0.81 19.61 -4.55
C ARG A 104 0.80 18.37 -3.66
N GLN A 105 -0.30 17.61 -3.65
CA GLN A 105 -0.37 16.34 -2.90
C GLN A 105 0.69 15.33 -3.38
N VAL A 106 0.98 15.29 -4.69
CA VAL A 106 2.01 14.42 -5.27
C VAL A 106 3.39 14.79 -4.72
N VAL A 107 3.75 16.08 -4.82
CA VAL A 107 5.05 16.59 -4.33
C VAL A 107 5.21 16.35 -2.84
N ASP A 108 4.17 16.63 -2.04
CA ASP A 108 4.23 16.50 -0.59
C ASP A 108 4.36 15.04 -0.14
N CYS A 109 3.79 14.08 -0.88
CA CYS A 109 3.98 12.65 -0.61
C CYS A 109 5.41 12.20 -0.92
N LEU A 110 5.98 12.66 -2.04
CA LEU A 110 7.38 12.36 -2.40
C LEU A 110 8.35 12.96 -1.37
N LEU A 111 8.13 14.21 -0.94
CA LEU A 111 8.91 14.84 0.15
C LEU A 111 8.75 14.13 1.49
N SER A 112 7.61 13.47 1.71
CA SER A 112 7.36 12.64 2.90
C SER A 112 7.98 11.24 2.80
N GLY A 113 8.69 10.95 1.69
CA GLY A 113 9.45 9.72 1.48
C GLY A 113 8.68 8.59 0.79
N ALA A 114 7.52 8.87 0.18
CA ALA A 114 6.88 7.89 -0.69
C ALA A 114 7.83 7.47 -1.82
N SER A 115 7.96 6.16 -2.05
CA SER A 115 8.85 5.62 -3.08
C SER A 115 8.31 5.83 -4.50
N ALA A 116 6.99 5.91 -4.63
CA ALA A 116 6.29 6.14 -5.90
C ALA A 116 4.92 6.79 -5.66
N VAL A 117 4.31 7.29 -6.73
CA VAL A 117 3.01 7.97 -6.75
C VAL A 117 2.17 7.51 -7.96
N THR A 118 0.84 7.40 -7.81
CA THR A 118 -0.10 7.02 -8.89
C THR A 118 -1.50 7.66 -8.81
#